data_AF-A0A3D8HC29-F1
#
_entry.id   AF-A0A3D8HC29-F1
#
_cell.length_a   1.000
_cell.length_b   1.000
_cell.length_c   1.000
_cell.angle_alpha   90.00
_cell.angle_beta   90.00
_cell.angle_gamma   90.00
#
_symmetry.space_group_name_H-M   'P 1'
#
loop_
_entity.id
_entity.type
_entity.pdbx_description
1 polymer ?
#
loop_
_entity_poly.entity_id
_entity_poly.type
_entity_poly.pdbx_seq_one_letter_code
_entity_poly.pdbx_strand_id
1 'polypeptide(L)'
;MEGTKDIKNFTKFPSLSDDDLLLGSKTSLGGTDASITVANFKKQVVQDVKPSIVNGYWWVDNINTGVLATGRTPKFRKTSAGLEMKYEDQDDTAYILLIPMSDLAFTFDDLSPEQVEELKLKFSDLTDADKEALRGKAFTYDMFTPEQLADLRLTWDKLTPEQKNSLKGDRGYSAFEVWTQQEGNAGKIVDDYLAWLRQPATDAAKRADEKMVQISEEVSQLKTDFVTDANQLKEDFTSSGELLRQQLAEAAEQVNTNLTSEVNALKGQAEAVISETNIAKQGAIEAATNAKSVSDHPGYIGPDYHVYTWDYVTGAYKKTDTILRPEGFSIYRTYNSIDAMNADLANVPEGKFVLINTNDVENPDDAKLYVRGATSFEYLVDMSGAIGFTGKTPGFTIGTVTEGAVTDVTISENGTDPDGNPLYKLNFVLRRGPQGFTPVVEIGTVTTGLPGTPASVEFIQNGQTEEGREKYLLNLTIPRGNPGTGNVSALGTGLVAGKMYLFVPGIDNSTDGAFVEYVVPDNFPEAPQDGKTYGRKDGEWSEVNSAGNMDGGTAFSVYGGALVMDGGNAND
;
A
#
# COMPACT_ATOMS: atom_id res chain seq x y z
N MET A 1 14.62 -87.99 -4.91
CA MET A 1 13.62 -88.59 -4.01
C MET A 1 12.27 -88.10 -4.46
N GLU A 2 11.54 -88.96 -5.16
CA GLU A 2 10.16 -88.70 -5.61
C GLU A 2 9.25 -88.62 -4.39
N GLY A 3 8.54 -87.50 -4.24
CA GLY A 3 7.49 -87.34 -3.26
C GLY A 3 6.14 -87.60 -3.91
N THR A 4 5.68 -88.86 -3.88
CA THR A 4 4.33 -89.23 -4.28
C THR A 4 3.32 -88.54 -3.35
N LYS A 5 2.61 -87.51 -3.81
CA LYS A 5 1.52 -86.89 -3.05
C LYS A 5 0.24 -87.70 -3.24
N ASP A 6 -0.23 -88.32 -2.16
CA ASP A 6 -1.48 -89.10 -2.12
C ASP A 6 -2.71 -88.18 -2.29
N ILE A 7 -3.60 -88.55 -3.21
CA ILE A 7 -4.82 -87.81 -3.55
C ILE A 7 -5.78 -87.66 -2.35
N LYS A 8 -5.64 -88.51 -1.32
CA LYS A 8 -6.42 -88.45 -0.08
C LYS A 8 -6.08 -87.25 0.81
N ASN A 9 -4.94 -86.59 0.58
CA ASN A 9 -4.51 -85.41 1.33
C ASN A 9 -4.98 -84.09 0.70
N PHE A 10 -5.76 -84.12 -0.39
CA PHE A 10 -6.41 -82.93 -0.91
C PHE A 10 -7.71 -82.70 -0.14
N THR A 11 -7.75 -81.60 0.61
CA THR A 11 -8.93 -81.12 1.30
C THR A 11 -10.04 -80.92 0.27
N LYS A 12 -11.16 -81.66 0.40
CA LYS A 12 -12.36 -81.38 -0.41
C LYS A 12 -12.89 -80.00 -0.03
N PHE A 13 -12.58 -78.99 -0.83
CA PHE A 13 -13.15 -77.65 -0.66
C PHE A 13 -14.64 -77.68 -1.07
N PRO A 14 -15.58 -77.26 -0.20
CA PRO A 14 -17.02 -77.33 -0.48
C PRO A 14 -17.50 -76.40 -1.59
N SER A 15 -16.67 -75.45 -2.05
CA SER A 15 -16.97 -74.55 -3.15
C SER A 15 -15.67 -73.94 -3.66
N LEU A 16 -15.35 -74.17 -4.94
CA LEU A 16 -14.21 -73.56 -5.61
C LEU A 16 -14.60 -72.15 -6.10
N SER A 17 -13.77 -71.16 -5.79
CA SER A 17 -13.87 -69.79 -6.31
C SER A 17 -13.43 -69.74 -7.78
N ASP A 18 -13.78 -68.67 -8.49
CA ASP A 18 -13.40 -68.49 -9.90
C ASP A 18 -11.88 -68.33 -10.09
N ASP A 19 -11.16 -67.87 -9.06
CA ASP A 19 -9.71 -67.69 -9.11
C ASP A 19 -8.93 -68.95 -8.71
N ASP A 20 -9.62 -69.99 -8.25
CA ASP A 20 -8.97 -71.24 -7.84
C ASP A 20 -8.46 -72.01 -9.06
N LEU A 21 -7.35 -72.75 -8.94
CA LEU A 21 -6.85 -73.61 -10.03
C LEU A 21 -7.32 -75.05 -9.89
N LEU A 22 -7.89 -75.58 -10.96
CA LEU A 22 -8.17 -77.00 -11.15
C LEU A 22 -6.94 -77.68 -11.73
N LEU A 23 -6.41 -78.65 -11.01
CA LEU A 23 -5.30 -79.50 -11.46
C LEU A 23 -5.86 -80.66 -12.30
N GLY A 24 -5.49 -80.71 -13.57
CA GLY A 24 -5.75 -81.86 -14.43
C GLY A 24 -4.55 -82.80 -14.41
N SER A 25 -4.66 -83.95 -13.75
CA SER A 25 -3.61 -84.97 -13.84
C SER A 25 -3.80 -85.81 -15.11
N LYS A 26 -2.79 -85.86 -15.97
CA LYS A 26 -2.76 -86.80 -17.09
C LYS A 26 -2.16 -88.10 -16.57
N THR A 27 -2.98 -89.15 -16.43
CA THR A 27 -2.60 -90.40 -15.74
C THR A 27 -1.72 -91.36 -16.54
N SER A 28 -1.16 -90.97 -17.68
CA SER A 28 -0.17 -91.80 -18.36
C SER A 28 0.90 -90.99 -19.08
N LEU A 29 2.15 -91.24 -18.66
CA LEU A 29 3.43 -90.86 -19.29
C LEU A 29 4.04 -89.49 -18.90
N GLY A 30 4.26 -89.27 -17.60
CA GLY A 30 5.45 -88.56 -17.10
C GLY A 30 5.61 -87.06 -17.40
N GLY A 31 4.52 -86.32 -17.62
CA GLY A 31 4.52 -84.85 -17.67
C GLY A 31 4.02 -84.22 -16.36
N THR A 32 4.46 -83.00 -16.04
CA THR A 32 4.03 -82.21 -14.88
C THR A 32 2.58 -81.71 -15.02
N ASP A 33 1.91 -81.58 -13.88
CA ASP A 33 0.49 -81.21 -13.77
C ASP A 33 0.16 -79.90 -14.49
N ALA A 34 -0.82 -79.91 -15.39
CA ALA A 34 -1.36 -78.70 -16.01
C ALA A 34 -2.52 -78.17 -15.16
N SER A 35 -2.55 -76.86 -14.95
CA SER A 35 -3.55 -76.20 -14.11
C SER A 35 -4.32 -75.15 -14.91
N ILE A 36 -5.63 -75.11 -14.75
CA ILE A 36 -6.54 -74.12 -15.36
C ILE A 36 -7.31 -73.41 -14.25
N THR A 37 -7.50 -72.10 -14.34
CA THR A 37 -8.36 -71.40 -13.37
C THR A 37 -9.81 -71.85 -13.52
N VAL A 38 -10.55 -71.92 -12.41
CA VAL A 38 -11.97 -72.28 -12.38
C VAL A 38 -12.78 -71.31 -13.23
N ALA A 39 -12.42 -70.03 -13.29
CA ALA A 39 -13.00 -69.03 -14.18
C ALA A 39 -12.80 -69.41 -15.65
N ASN A 40 -11.59 -69.81 -16.04
CA ASN A 40 -11.29 -70.17 -17.43
C ASN A 40 -11.89 -71.53 -17.78
N PHE A 41 -11.91 -72.48 -16.85
CA PHE A 41 -12.64 -73.74 -17.02
C PHE A 41 -14.15 -73.49 -17.16
N LYS A 42 -14.74 -72.61 -16.34
CA LYS A 42 -16.14 -72.20 -16.49
C LYS A 42 -16.37 -71.47 -17.82
N LYS A 43 -15.47 -70.57 -18.26
CA LYS A 43 -15.56 -69.94 -19.59
C LYS A 43 -15.43 -70.94 -20.74
N GLN A 44 -14.63 -71.99 -20.58
CA GLN A 44 -14.45 -73.04 -21.59
C GLN A 44 -15.58 -74.08 -21.58
N VAL A 45 -16.20 -74.36 -20.43
CA VAL A 45 -17.26 -75.37 -20.27
C VAL A 45 -18.67 -74.77 -20.37
N VAL A 46 -18.83 -73.46 -20.14
CA VAL A 46 -20.09 -72.74 -20.38
C VAL A 46 -20.16 -72.33 -21.85
N GLN A 47 -20.33 -73.33 -22.72
CA GLN A 47 -21.22 -73.10 -23.85
C GLN A 47 -22.64 -73.31 -23.31
N ASP A 48 -23.32 -72.20 -23.00
CA ASP A 48 -24.75 -72.21 -22.75
C ASP A 48 -25.43 -72.50 -24.09
N VAL A 49 -25.44 -73.78 -24.48
CA VAL A 49 -25.95 -74.25 -25.77
C VAL A 49 -27.46 -74.04 -25.76
N LYS A 50 -27.92 -72.93 -26.34
CA LYS A 50 -29.34 -72.56 -26.41
C LYS A 50 -29.97 -73.16 -27.66
N PRO A 51 -30.96 -74.07 -27.52
CA PRO A 51 -31.73 -74.52 -28.66
C PRO A 51 -32.51 -73.35 -29.27
N SER A 52 -32.52 -73.27 -30.59
CA SER A 52 -33.31 -72.32 -31.37
C SER A 52 -34.10 -73.06 -32.44
N ILE A 53 -35.14 -72.41 -32.99
CA ILE A 53 -35.93 -72.96 -34.09
C ILE A 53 -35.63 -72.13 -35.33
N VAL A 54 -35.06 -72.77 -36.35
CA VAL A 54 -34.79 -72.14 -37.65
C VAL A 54 -35.43 -73.01 -38.73
N ASN A 55 -36.31 -72.39 -39.55
CA ASN A 55 -37.06 -73.05 -40.61
C ASN A 55 -37.88 -74.29 -40.16
N GLY A 56 -38.41 -74.25 -38.94
CA GLY A 56 -39.27 -75.32 -38.39
C GLY A 56 -38.52 -76.53 -37.82
N TYR A 57 -37.19 -76.52 -37.82
CA TYR A 57 -36.36 -77.56 -37.22
C TYR A 57 -35.63 -77.02 -36.00
N TRP A 58 -35.29 -77.91 -35.06
CA TRP A 58 -34.44 -77.58 -33.93
C TRP A 58 -32.99 -77.40 -34.36
N TRP A 59 -32.38 -76.31 -33.92
CA TRP A 59 -30.97 -76.00 -34.09
C TRP A 59 -30.34 -75.85 -32.73
N VAL A 60 -29.19 -76.47 -32.54
CA VAL A 60 -28.48 -76.49 -31.27
C VAL A 60 -27.02 -76.24 -31.60
N ASP A 61 -26.46 -75.16 -31.05
CA ASP A 61 -25.09 -74.70 -31.35
C ASP A 61 -24.78 -74.56 -32.86
N ASN A 62 -25.69 -73.92 -33.61
CA ASN A 62 -25.62 -73.78 -35.07
C ASN A 62 -25.59 -75.10 -35.88
N ILE A 63 -25.87 -76.25 -35.25
CA ILE A 63 -26.05 -77.53 -35.93
C ILE A 63 -27.56 -77.78 -36.11
N ASN A 64 -27.97 -78.02 -37.37
CA ASN A 64 -29.32 -78.48 -37.65
C ASN A 64 -29.49 -79.92 -37.19
N THR A 65 -30.39 -80.15 -36.24
CA THR A 65 -30.61 -81.48 -35.66
C THR A 65 -31.45 -82.40 -36.55
N GLY A 66 -32.10 -81.85 -37.59
CA GLY A 66 -33.03 -82.59 -38.45
C GLY A 66 -34.38 -82.93 -37.78
N VAL A 67 -34.60 -82.54 -36.52
CA VAL A 67 -35.84 -82.80 -35.77
C VAL A 67 -36.81 -81.63 -35.90
N LEU A 68 -38.06 -81.92 -36.32
CA LEU A 68 -39.10 -80.90 -36.52
C LEU A 68 -39.60 -80.34 -35.17
N ALA A 69 -39.73 -79.02 -35.07
CA ALA A 69 -40.27 -78.34 -33.90
C ALA A 69 -41.80 -78.40 -33.89
N THR A 70 -42.35 -79.41 -33.22
CA THR A 70 -43.80 -79.72 -33.22
C THR A 70 -44.61 -79.00 -32.12
N GLY A 71 -44.08 -77.92 -31.53
CA GLY A 71 -44.74 -77.14 -30.48
C GLY A 71 -44.85 -77.83 -29.11
N ARG A 72 -44.17 -78.97 -28.92
CA ARG A 72 -44.09 -79.71 -27.64
C ARG A 72 -42.86 -79.27 -26.84
N THR A 73 -42.96 -79.30 -25.50
CA THR A 73 -41.85 -78.94 -24.61
C THR A 73 -40.78 -80.02 -24.61
N PRO A 74 -39.55 -79.72 -25.06
CA PRO A 74 -38.45 -80.68 -25.04
C PRO A 74 -37.78 -80.74 -23.66
N LYS A 75 -37.25 -81.93 -23.31
CA LYS A 75 -36.33 -82.20 -22.22
C LYS A 75 -35.02 -82.68 -22.81
N PHE A 76 -33.93 -82.01 -22.45
CA PHE A 76 -32.59 -82.34 -22.90
C PHE A 76 -31.80 -82.98 -21.76
N ARG A 77 -30.97 -83.98 -22.09
CA ARG A 77 -29.97 -84.53 -21.18
C ARG A 77 -28.66 -84.77 -21.91
N LYS A 78 -27.55 -84.60 -21.21
CA LYS A 78 -26.22 -84.94 -21.71
C LYS A 78 -25.86 -86.35 -21.25
N THR A 79 -25.50 -87.22 -22.18
CA THR A 79 -24.98 -88.57 -21.91
C THR A 79 -23.57 -88.72 -22.51
N SER A 80 -22.94 -89.88 -22.32
CA SER A 80 -21.67 -90.20 -22.99
C SER A 80 -21.80 -90.33 -24.51
N ALA A 81 -23.01 -90.56 -25.02
CA ALA A 81 -23.27 -90.64 -26.46
C ALA A 81 -23.45 -89.25 -27.10
N GLY A 82 -23.86 -88.24 -26.32
CA GLY A 82 -24.01 -86.84 -26.76
C GLY A 82 -25.17 -86.12 -26.08
N LEU A 83 -25.76 -85.12 -26.75
CA LEU A 83 -26.97 -84.45 -26.29
C LEU A 83 -28.17 -85.24 -26.79
N GLU A 84 -28.97 -85.73 -25.85
CA GLU A 84 -30.19 -86.44 -26.12
C GLU A 84 -31.41 -85.56 -25.79
N MET A 85 -32.50 -85.76 -26.51
CA MET A 85 -33.76 -85.05 -26.32
C MET A 85 -34.93 -86.04 -26.25
N LYS A 86 -35.91 -85.74 -25.40
CA LYS A 86 -37.28 -86.25 -25.50
C LYS A 86 -38.28 -85.11 -25.33
N TYR A 87 -39.56 -85.34 -25.54
CA TYR A 87 -40.61 -84.42 -25.08
C TYR A 87 -41.08 -84.77 -23.66
N GLU A 88 -41.57 -83.79 -22.91
CA GLU A 88 -42.00 -84.00 -21.52
C GLU A 88 -43.09 -85.06 -21.35
N ASP A 89 -43.96 -85.20 -22.35
CA ASP A 89 -45.08 -86.15 -22.38
C ASP A 89 -44.69 -87.54 -22.90
N GLN A 90 -43.38 -87.81 -23.06
CA GLN A 90 -42.83 -89.11 -23.45
C GLN A 90 -42.14 -89.81 -22.27
N ASP A 91 -42.17 -91.15 -22.28
CA ASP A 91 -41.49 -92.00 -21.30
C ASP A 91 -39.96 -91.79 -21.30
N ASP A 92 -39.28 -92.18 -20.22
CA ASP A 92 -37.82 -92.02 -20.05
C ASP A 92 -36.97 -92.91 -20.97
N THR A 93 -37.59 -93.84 -21.70
CA THR A 93 -36.94 -94.62 -22.76
C THR A 93 -36.93 -93.93 -24.13
N ALA A 94 -37.68 -92.83 -24.30
CA ALA A 94 -37.90 -92.16 -25.59
C ALA A 94 -36.83 -91.13 -26.00
N TYR A 95 -35.69 -91.07 -25.30
CA TYR A 95 -34.62 -90.15 -25.64
C TYR A 95 -34.00 -90.51 -26.99
N ILE A 96 -33.94 -89.53 -27.89
CA ILE A 96 -33.22 -89.62 -29.16
C ILE A 96 -31.91 -88.85 -29.06
N LEU A 97 -30.85 -89.39 -29.65
CA LEU A 97 -29.57 -88.69 -29.78
C LEU A 97 -29.75 -87.55 -30.79
N LEU A 98 -29.61 -86.32 -30.31
CA LEU A 98 -29.84 -85.11 -31.09
C LEU A 98 -28.54 -84.60 -31.71
N ILE A 99 -27.46 -84.62 -30.94
CA ILE A 99 -26.11 -84.29 -31.39
C ILE A 99 -25.14 -85.31 -30.76
N PRO A 100 -24.30 -86.01 -31.54
CA PRO A 100 -23.32 -86.95 -30.99
C PRO A 100 -22.24 -86.22 -30.18
N MET A 101 -21.65 -86.92 -29.21
CA MET A 101 -20.64 -86.34 -28.32
C MET A 101 -19.41 -85.81 -29.07
N SER A 102 -19.10 -86.34 -30.26
CA SER A 102 -18.02 -85.83 -31.13
C SER A 102 -18.23 -84.39 -31.55
N ASP A 103 -19.48 -83.98 -31.77
CA ASP A 103 -19.83 -82.66 -32.29
C ASP A 103 -20.06 -81.66 -31.13
N LEU A 104 -20.19 -82.17 -29.90
CA LEU A 104 -20.26 -81.40 -28.65
C LEU A 104 -18.90 -81.34 -27.93
N ALA A 105 -17.92 -82.12 -28.38
CA ALA A 105 -16.60 -82.17 -27.78
C ALA A 105 -15.79 -80.99 -28.30
N PHE A 106 -15.39 -80.12 -27.38
CA PHE A 106 -14.41 -79.08 -27.68
C PHE A 106 -13.06 -79.74 -27.94
N THR A 107 -12.55 -79.63 -29.16
CA THR A 107 -11.25 -80.16 -29.58
C THR A 107 -10.22 -79.03 -29.66
N PHE A 108 -8.93 -79.39 -29.72
CA PHE A 108 -7.88 -78.38 -29.92
C PHE A 108 -8.01 -77.65 -31.26
N ASP A 109 -8.70 -78.23 -32.24
CA ASP A 109 -8.95 -77.63 -33.55
C ASP A 109 -9.99 -76.50 -33.48
N ASP A 110 -10.80 -76.44 -32.42
CA ASP A 110 -11.79 -75.39 -32.18
C ASP A 110 -11.19 -74.12 -31.53
N LEU A 111 -9.90 -74.15 -31.19
CA LEU A 111 -9.17 -73.02 -30.63
C LEU A 111 -8.52 -72.21 -31.75
N SER A 112 -8.60 -70.88 -31.67
CA SER A 112 -7.82 -70.01 -32.56
C SER A 112 -6.31 -70.22 -32.37
N PRO A 113 -5.48 -69.92 -33.37
CA PRO A 113 -4.02 -70.04 -33.24
C PRO A 113 -3.47 -69.30 -32.02
N GLU A 114 -4.05 -68.16 -31.67
CA GLU A 114 -3.67 -67.35 -30.50
C GLU A 114 -4.03 -68.05 -29.17
N GLN A 115 -5.20 -68.68 -29.10
CA GLN A 115 -5.64 -69.44 -27.91
C GLN A 115 -4.86 -70.75 -27.75
N VAL A 116 -4.50 -71.39 -28.86
CA VAL A 116 -3.59 -72.54 -28.84
C VAL A 116 -2.20 -72.11 -28.33
N GLU A 117 -1.72 -70.92 -28.68
CA GLU A 117 -0.46 -70.35 -28.16
C GLU A 117 -0.49 -70.03 -26.66
N GLU A 118 -1.65 -69.72 -26.08
CA GLU A 118 -1.81 -69.56 -24.63
C GLU A 118 -1.79 -70.90 -23.87
N LEU A 119 -2.18 -71.99 -24.54
CA LEU A 119 -2.19 -73.35 -23.98
C LEU A 119 -0.89 -74.12 -24.21
N LYS A 120 -0.04 -73.65 -25.13
CA LYS A 120 1.29 -74.23 -25.35
C LYS A 120 2.20 -73.85 -24.20
N LEU A 121 2.84 -74.85 -23.60
CA LEU A 121 3.90 -74.68 -22.63
C LEU A 121 5.02 -73.80 -23.25
N LYS A 122 5.17 -72.58 -22.75
CA LYS A 122 6.23 -71.68 -23.20
C LYS A 122 7.49 -71.94 -22.41
N PHE A 123 8.64 -71.70 -23.04
CA PHE A 123 9.92 -71.85 -22.36
C PHE A 123 10.06 -70.91 -21.14
N SER A 124 9.31 -69.80 -21.12
CA SER A 124 9.18 -68.90 -19.97
C SER A 124 8.49 -69.54 -18.77
N ASP A 125 7.64 -70.54 -19.01
CA ASP A 125 6.79 -71.17 -17.98
C ASP A 125 7.56 -72.27 -17.25
N LEU A 126 8.73 -72.66 -17.77
CA LEU A 126 9.67 -73.59 -17.16
C LEU A 126 10.56 -72.86 -16.15
N THR A 127 10.72 -73.45 -14.96
CA THR A 127 11.73 -72.97 -14.02
C THR A 127 13.14 -73.24 -14.56
N ASP A 128 14.15 -72.55 -14.02
CA ASP A 128 15.54 -72.80 -14.43
C ASP A 128 15.98 -74.24 -14.14
N ALA A 129 15.40 -74.88 -13.12
CA ALA A 129 15.61 -76.30 -12.84
C ALA A 129 14.98 -77.21 -13.92
N ASP A 130 13.78 -76.88 -14.42
CA ASP A 130 13.10 -77.64 -15.47
C ASP A 130 13.81 -77.50 -16.82
N LYS A 131 14.28 -76.28 -17.13
CA LYS A 131 15.09 -76.02 -18.32
C LYS A 131 16.36 -76.85 -18.31
N GLU A 132 17.02 -76.97 -17.15
CA GLU A 132 18.26 -77.73 -17.02
C GLU A 132 18.03 -79.25 -17.06
N ALA A 133 16.87 -79.73 -16.60
CA ALA A 133 16.45 -81.12 -16.78
C ALA A 133 16.14 -81.47 -18.25
N LEU A 134 15.51 -80.55 -18.99
CA LEU A 134 15.13 -80.72 -20.40
C LEU A 134 16.29 -80.55 -21.38
N ARG A 135 17.31 -79.76 -21.03
CA ARG A 135 18.53 -79.60 -21.82
C ARG A 135 19.24 -80.94 -22.04
N GLY A 136 18.96 -81.92 -21.19
CA GLY A 136 19.77 -83.12 -21.05
C GLY A 136 21.16 -82.75 -20.54
N LYS A 137 21.94 -83.74 -20.11
CA LYS A 137 23.35 -83.46 -19.84
C LYS A 137 24.00 -83.05 -21.17
N ALA A 138 24.65 -81.88 -21.20
CA ALA A 138 25.45 -81.47 -22.35
C ALA A 138 26.45 -82.58 -22.69
N PHE A 139 26.72 -82.82 -23.98
CA PHE A 139 27.82 -83.68 -24.40
C PHE A 139 29.13 -83.06 -23.91
N THR A 140 29.63 -83.55 -22.78
CA THR A 140 30.91 -83.13 -22.21
C THR A 140 31.95 -84.22 -22.47
N TYR A 141 33.23 -83.83 -22.60
CA TYR A 141 34.31 -84.75 -22.97
C TYR A 141 34.47 -85.90 -21.95
N ASP A 142 34.13 -85.62 -20.70
CA ASP A 142 34.01 -86.50 -19.54
C ASP A 142 32.91 -87.57 -19.65
N MET A 143 32.04 -87.51 -20.66
CA MET A 143 31.09 -88.60 -20.99
C MET A 143 31.72 -89.75 -21.78
N PHE A 144 32.93 -89.56 -22.31
CA PHE A 144 33.68 -90.61 -23.00
C PHE A 144 34.72 -91.19 -22.04
N THR A 145 34.91 -92.51 -22.06
CA THR A 145 36.02 -93.09 -21.30
C THR A 145 37.36 -92.65 -21.91
N PRO A 146 38.45 -92.61 -21.12
CA PRO A 146 39.78 -92.32 -21.65
C PRO A 146 40.14 -93.21 -22.85
N GLU A 147 39.66 -94.47 -22.89
CA GLU A 147 39.87 -95.35 -24.03
C GLU A 147 39.07 -94.94 -25.27
N GLN A 148 37.79 -94.57 -25.13
CA GLN A 148 36.96 -94.11 -26.26
C GLN A 148 37.50 -92.81 -26.89
N LEU A 149 38.04 -91.93 -26.04
CA LEU A 149 38.69 -90.70 -26.46
C LEU A 149 40.03 -90.92 -27.14
N ALA A 150 40.83 -91.85 -26.62
CA ALA A 150 42.03 -92.32 -27.31
C ALA A 150 41.69 -92.98 -28.65
N ASP A 151 40.50 -93.59 -28.77
CA ASP A 151 40.12 -94.27 -30.00
C ASP A 151 39.70 -93.32 -31.14
N LEU A 152 39.04 -92.22 -30.79
CA LEU A 152 38.68 -91.11 -31.69
C LEU A 152 39.88 -90.29 -32.18
N ARG A 153 41.01 -90.33 -31.45
CA ARG A 153 42.24 -89.64 -31.84
C ARG A 153 42.90 -90.41 -32.99
N LEU A 154 42.97 -89.79 -34.16
CA LEU A 154 43.74 -90.31 -35.29
C LEU A 154 45.24 -90.23 -34.94
N THR A 155 45.82 -91.37 -34.56
CA THR A 155 47.25 -91.48 -34.25
C THR A 155 48.01 -92.09 -35.43
N TRP A 156 49.31 -91.79 -35.55
CA TRP A 156 50.11 -92.19 -36.72
C TRP A 156 50.15 -93.71 -36.92
N ASP A 157 50.13 -94.47 -35.83
CA ASP A 157 50.03 -95.94 -35.80
C ASP A 157 48.73 -96.48 -36.40
N LYS A 158 47.63 -95.71 -36.34
CA LYS A 158 46.32 -96.09 -36.92
C LYS A 158 46.20 -95.87 -38.42
N LEU A 159 47.15 -95.17 -39.04
CA LEU A 159 47.18 -94.98 -40.50
C LEU A 159 47.80 -96.21 -41.19
N THR A 160 47.15 -96.65 -42.27
CA THR A 160 47.67 -97.71 -43.14
C THR A 160 48.98 -97.28 -43.83
N PRO A 161 49.83 -98.22 -44.25
CA PRO A 161 51.06 -97.90 -44.98
C PRO A 161 50.83 -97.06 -46.24
N GLU A 162 49.74 -97.30 -46.96
CA GLU A 162 49.35 -96.55 -48.16
C GLU A 162 48.95 -95.12 -47.83
N GLN A 163 48.16 -94.91 -46.77
CA GLN A 163 47.79 -93.58 -46.29
C GLN A 163 49.04 -92.79 -45.84
N LYS A 164 49.96 -93.43 -45.11
CA LYS A 164 51.24 -92.82 -44.70
C LYS A 164 52.08 -92.39 -45.91
N ASN A 165 52.12 -93.20 -46.96
CA ASN A 165 52.87 -92.89 -48.17
C ASN A 165 52.20 -91.79 -49.02
N SER A 166 50.88 -91.72 -49.03
CA SER A 166 50.10 -90.67 -49.72
C SER A 166 50.21 -89.28 -49.10
N LEU A 167 50.70 -89.17 -47.86
CA LEU A 167 50.92 -87.91 -47.15
C LEU A 167 52.30 -87.29 -47.44
N LYS A 168 53.12 -87.93 -48.27
CA LYS A 168 54.44 -87.44 -48.70
C LYS A 168 54.26 -86.52 -49.91
N GLY A 169 54.87 -85.33 -49.85
CA GLY A 169 54.87 -84.43 -51.01
C GLY A 169 55.80 -84.92 -52.12
N ASP A 170 55.88 -84.19 -53.24
CA ASP A 170 56.66 -84.53 -54.44
C ASP A 170 58.16 -84.82 -54.18
N ARG A 171 58.68 -84.39 -53.03
CA ARG A 171 60.06 -84.63 -52.58
C ARG A 171 60.22 -85.89 -51.72
N GLY A 172 59.17 -86.70 -51.52
CA GLY A 172 59.21 -87.98 -50.79
C GLY A 172 59.21 -87.86 -49.26
N TYR A 173 59.10 -86.65 -48.71
CA TYR A 173 58.98 -86.38 -47.28
C TYR A 173 57.55 -85.96 -46.91
N SER A 174 57.07 -86.41 -45.75
CA SER A 174 55.83 -85.95 -45.13
C SER A 174 56.03 -84.59 -44.43
N ALA A 175 54.94 -83.86 -44.17
CA ALA A 175 55.00 -82.58 -43.46
C ALA A 175 55.68 -82.67 -42.08
N PHE A 176 55.49 -83.80 -41.38
CA PHE A 176 56.19 -84.11 -40.13
C PHE A 176 57.71 -84.27 -40.32
N GLU A 177 58.14 -85.03 -41.33
CA GLU A 177 59.58 -85.24 -41.63
C GLU A 177 60.27 -83.95 -42.07
N VAL A 178 59.55 -83.02 -42.70
CA VAL A 178 60.07 -81.69 -43.01
C VAL A 178 60.19 -80.82 -41.74
N TRP A 179 59.22 -80.91 -40.83
CA TRP A 179 59.24 -80.18 -39.56
C TRP A 179 60.36 -80.65 -38.61
N THR A 180 60.67 -81.95 -38.57
CA THR A 180 61.78 -82.49 -37.75
C THR A 180 63.17 -82.13 -38.27
N GLN A 181 63.30 -81.79 -39.56
CA GLN A 181 64.54 -81.28 -40.17
C GLN A 181 64.82 -79.81 -39.80
N GLN A 182 63.83 -79.09 -39.25
CA GLN A 182 64.04 -77.73 -38.76
C GLN A 182 64.87 -77.73 -37.47
N GLU A 183 65.66 -76.68 -37.29
CA GLU A 183 66.53 -76.53 -36.12
C GLU A 183 65.72 -76.53 -34.82
N GLY A 184 66.12 -77.35 -33.84
CA GLY A 184 65.42 -77.50 -32.57
C GLY A 184 64.29 -78.55 -32.53
N ASN A 185 64.01 -79.25 -33.64
CA ASN A 185 62.98 -80.30 -33.72
C ASN A 185 63.54 -81.72 -33.94
N ALA A 186 64.86 -81.89 -34.00
CA ALA A 186 65.50 -83.19 -34.15
C ALA A 186 65.16 -84.12 -32.96
N GLY A 187 64.69 -85.34 -33.25
CA GLY A 187 64.33 -86.34 -32.26
C GLY A 187 62.90 -86.24 -31.69
N LYS A 188 62.11 -85.24 -32.11
CA LYS A 188 60.69 -85.11 -31.74
C LYS A 188 59.81 -86.12 -32.48
N ILE A 189 58.69 -86.49 -31.87
CA ILE A 189 57.74 -87.48 -32.39
C ILE A 189 56.49 -86.82 -33.01
N VAL A 190 55.64 -87.62 -33.68
CA VAL A 190 54.44 -87.10 -34.36
C VAL A 190 53.48 -86.41 -33.38
N ASP A 191 53.40 -86.87 -32.13
CA ASP A 191 52.59 -86.20 -31.11
C ASP A 191 53.10 -84.79 -30.78
N ASP A 192 54.42 -84.55 -30.80
CA ASP A 192 55.00 -83.21 -30.60
C ASP A 192 54.64 -82.27 -31.77
N TYR A 193 54.60 -82.80 -33.00
CA TYR A 193 54.19 -82.05 -34.18
C TYR A 193 52.69 -81.71 -34.18
N LEU A 194 51.84 -82.66 -33.78
CA LEU A 194 50.40 -82.42 -33.62
C LEU A 194 50.12 -81.45 -32.47
N ALA A 195 50.90 -81.49 -31.39
CA ALA A 195 50.84 -80.50 -30.32
C ALA A 195 51.23 -79.10 -30.85
N TRP A 196 52.32 -79.00 -31.62
CA TRP A 196 52.75 -77.75 -32.26
C TRP A 196 51.67 -77.18 -33.20
N LEU A 197 51.01 -78.00 -34.02
CA LEU A 197 49.91 -77.57 -34.90
C LEU A 197 48.68 -77.08 -34.13
N ARG A 198 48.39 -77.65 -32.95
CA ARG A 198 47.25 -77.27 -32.11
C ARG A 198 47.52 -76.08 -31.20
N GLN A 199 48.79 -75.83 -30.87
CA GLN A 199 49.22 -74.80 -29.95
C GLN A 199 48.61 -73.42 -30.24
N PRO A 200 48.56 -72.90 -31.50
CA PRO A 200 47.97 -71.59 -31.77
C PRO A 200 46.49 -71.51 -31.41
N ALA A 201 45.74 -72.60 -31.62
CA ALA A 201 44.32 -72.68 -31.26
C ALA A 201 44.14 -72.79 -29.74
N THR A 202 44.99 -73.57 -29.06
CA THR A 202 44.98 -73.69 -27.59
C THR A 202 45.35 -72.36 -26.91
N ASP A 203 46.37 -71.66 -27.41
CA ASP A 203 46.77 -70.34 -26.91
C ASP A 203 45.70 -69.28 -27.18
N ALA A 204 45.02 -69.35 -28.33
CA ALA A 204 43.90 -68.47 -28.64
C ALA A 204 42.69 -68.72 -27.72
N ALA A 205 42.36 -69.99 -27.45
CA ALA A 205 41.31 -70.36 -26.50
C ALA A 205 41.65 -69.85 -25.09
N LYS A 206 42.88 -70.07 -24.61
CA LYS A 206 43.33 -69.57 -23.31
C LYS A 206 43.20 -68.05 -23.19
N ARG A 207 43.62 -67.30 -24.22
CA ARG A 207 43.47 -65.82 -24.24
C ARG A 207 42.00 -65.39 -24.25
N ALA A 208 41.12 -66.16 -24.89
CA ALA A 208 39.69 -65.88 -24.88
C ALA A 208 39.09 -66.10 -23.50
N ASP A 209 39.45 -67.20 -22.82
CA ASP A 209 39.01 -67.50 -21.46
C ASP A 209 39.49 -66.43 -20.47
N GLU A 210 40.77 -66.03 -20.55
CA GLU A 210 41.33 -64.95 -19.72
C GLU A 210 40.58 -63.63 -19.90
N LYS A 211 40.25 -63.25 -21.15
CA LYS A 211 39.44 -62.06 -21.43
C LYS A 211 38.01 -62.18 -20.92
N MET A 212 37.39 -63.35 -21.03
CA MET A 212 36.03 -63.57 -20.54
C MET A 212 35.96 -63.45 -19.01
N VAL A 213 36.97 -63.95 -18.29
CA VAL A 213 37.10 -63.75 -16.84
C VAL A 213 37.21 -62.27 -16.52
N GLN A 214 38.09 -61.54 -17.20
CA GLN A 214 38.25 -60.09 -16.99
C GLN A 214 36.95 -59.32 -17.25
N ILE A 215 36.25 -59.61 -18.34
CA ILE A 215 34.95 -59.00 -18.64
C ILE A 215 33.93 -59.30 -17.54
N SER A 216 33.90 -60.53 -17.02
CA SER A 216 32.99 -60.92 -15.94
C SER A 216 33.28 -60.14 -14.64
N GLU A 217 34.56 -59.93 -14.31
CA GLU A 217 34.98 -59.13 -13.16
C GLU A 217 34.60 -57.65 -13.34
N GLU A 218 34.90 -57.06 -14.50
CA GLU A 218 34.53 -55.67 -14.84
C GLU A 218 33.02 -55.44 -14.79
N VAL A 219 32.21 -56.37 -15.34
CA VAL A 219 30.74 -56.30 -15.28
C VAL A 219 30.23 -56.41 -13.85
N SER A 220 30.85 -57.26 -13.03
CA SER A 220 30.46 -57.41 -11.61
C SER A 220 30.76 -56.14 -10.81
N GLN A 221 31.90 -55.50 -11.09
CA GLN A 221 32.25 -54.21 -10.49
C GLN A 221 31.27 -53.12 -10.95
N LEU A 222 31.00 -53.01 -12.26
CA LEU A 222 30.05 -52.04 -12.80
C LEU A 222 28.66 -52.15 -12.16
N LYS A 223 28.20 -53.38 -11.94
CA LYS A 223 26.92 -53.64 -11.27
C LYS A 223 26.93 -53.14 -9.83
N THR A 224 28.04 -53.32 -9.13
CA THR A 224 28.20 -52.87 -7.74
C THR A 224 28.24 -51.34 -7.67
N ASP A 225 28.98 -50.70 -8.57
CA ASP A 225 29.07 -49.24 -8.66
C ASP A 225 27.70 -48.64 -8.99
N PHE A 226 26.99 -49.20 -9.98
CA PHE A 226 25.64 -48.76 -10.34
C PHE A 226 24.66 -48.84 -9.17
N VAL A 227 24.70 -49.92 -8.38
CA VAL A 227 23.84 -50.06 -7.20
C VAL A 227 24.20 -49.04 -6.12
N THR A 228 25.50 -48.79 -5.92
CA THR A 228 25.98 -47.79 -4.96
C THR A 228 25.52 -46.39 -5.36
N ASP A 229 25.74 -46.00 -6.62
CA ASP A 229 25.33 -44.70 -7.14
C ASP A 229 23.82 -44.51 -7.08
N ALA A 230 23.04 -45.55 -7.41
CA ALA A 230 21.58 -45.50 -7.34
C ALA A 230 21.07 -45.32 -5.90
N ASN A 231 21.71 -45.97 -4.93
CA ASN A 231 21.37 -45.80 -3.52
C ASN A 231 21.75 -44.42 -3.00
N GLN A 232 22.94 -43.91 -3.37
CA GLN A 232 23.36 -42.55 -3.00
C GLN A 232 22.40 -41.51 -3.58
N LEU A 233 22.04 -41.62 -4.85
CA LEU A 233 21.10 -40.70 -5.50
C LEU A 233 19.73 -40.69 -4.80
N LYS A 234 19.27 -41.86 -4.32
CA LYS A 234 18.03 -41.98 -3.56
C LYS A 234 18.12 -41.29 -2.20
N GLU A 235 19.23 -41.44 -1.48
CA GLU A 235 19.47 -40.73 -0.22
C GLU A 235 19.54 -39.23 -0.45
N ASP A 236 20.32 -38.78 -1.42
CA ASP A 236 20.47 -37.36 -1.77
C ASP A 236 19.11 -36.72 -2.13
N PHE A 237 18.28 -37.43 -2.90
CA PHE A 237 16.92 -36.97 -3.24
C PHE A 237 16.02 -36.89 -2.00
N THR A 238 16.14 -37.86 -1.09
CA THR A 238 15.36 -37.89 0.16
C THR A 238 15.77 -36.73 1.07
N SER A 239 17.07 -36.55 1.31
CA SER A 239 17.61 -35.46 2.13
C SER A 239 17.30 -34.08 1.55
N SER A 240 17.41 -33.92 0.22
CA SER A 240 17.03 -32.68 -0.45
C SER A 240 15.54 -32.37 -0.28
N GLY A 241 14.68 -33.39 -0.41
CA GLY A 241 13.25 -33.25 -0.20
C GLY A 241 12.89 -32.86 1.25
N GLU A 242 13.61 -33.40 2.22
CA GLU A 242 13.42 -33.09 3.64
C GLU A 242 13.89 -31.68 3.99
N LEU A 243 15.04 -31.25 3.47
CA LEU A 243 15.53 -29.88 3.61
C LEU A 243 14.54 -28.87 3.02
N LEU A 244 14.00 -29.13 1.83
CA LEU A 244 12.98 -28.29 1.20
C LEU A 244 11.71 -28.19 2.04
N ARG A 245 11.27 -29.29 2.67
CA ARG A 245 10.11 -29.29 3.57
C ARG A 245 10.37 -28.47 4.83
N GLN A 246 11.56 -28.58 5.41
CA GLN A 246 11.95 -27.79 6.58
C GLN A 246 11.98 -26.30 6.24
N GLN A 247 12.65 -25.92 5.14
CA GLN A 247 12.69 -24.53 4.69
C GLN A 247 11.29 -23.96 4.43
N LEU A 248 10.40 -24.77 3.84
CA LEU A 248 9.02 -24.33 3.60
C LEU A 248 8.24 -24.14 4.91
N ALA A 249 8.44 -25.01 5.90
CA ALA A 249 7.81 -24.89 7.21
C ALA A 249 8.29 -23.64 7.97
N GLU A 250 9.60 -23.40 8.00
CA GLU A 250 10.21 -22.21 8.61
C GLU A 250 9.73 -20.92 7.92
N ALA A 251 9.68 -20.91 6.59
CA ALA A 251 9.15 -19.76 5.83
C ALA A 251 7.67 -19.52 6.14
N ALA A 252 6.85 -20.58 6.23
CA ALA A 252 5.44 -20.47 6.55
C ALA A 252 5.22 -19.93 7.98
N GLU A 253 6.00 -20.40 8.95
CA GLU A 253 5.95 -19.92 10.33
C GLU A 253 6.33 -18.43 10.41
N GLN A 254 7.42 -18.04 9.74
CA GLN A 254 7.86 -16.64 9.69
C GLN A 254 6.79 -15.73 9.09
N VAL A 255 6.17 -16.13 7.97
CA VAL A 255 5.06 -15.38 7.36
C VAL A 255 3.89 -15.25 8.33
N ASN A 256 3.53 -16.33 9.03
CA ASN A 256 2.43 -16.31 9.97
C ASN A 256 2.71 -15.41 11.19
N THR A 257 3.94 -15.41 11.70
CA THR A 257 4.36 -14.51 12.78
C THR A 257 4.31 -13.04 12.34
N ASN A 258 4.83 -12.73 11.15
CA ASN A 258 4.81 -11.38 10.59
C ASN A 258 3.37 -10.88 10.41
N LEU A 259 2.51 -11.69 9.78
CA LEU A 259 1.11 -11.35 9.55
C LEU A 259 0.36 -11.12 10.87
N THR A 260 0.60 -11.97 11.87
CA THR A 260 -0.01 -11.80 13.21
C THR A 260 0.44 -10.50 13.87
N SER A 261 1.73 -10.14 13.75
CA SER A 261 2.25 -8.88 14.28
C SER A 261 1.64 -7.66 13.59
N GLU A 262 1.56 -7.67 12.26
CA GLU A 262 0.95 -6.60 11.46
C GLU A 262 -0.54 -6.43 11.78
N VAL A 263 -1.28 -7.54 11.88
CA VAL A 263 -2.71 -7.51 12.24
C VAL A 263 -2.91 -6.91 13.63
N ASN A 264 -2.09 -7.29 14.61
CA ASN A 264 -2.18 -6.72 15.96
C ASN A 264 -1.83 -5.23 15.99
N ALA A 265 -0.84 -4.79 15.22
CA ALA A 265 -0.47 -3.39 15.09
C ALA A 265 -1.60 -2.57 14.45
N LEU A 266 -2.19 -3.07 13.35
CA LEU A 266 -3.33 -2.45 12.68
C LEU A 266 -4.56 -2.39 13.59
N LYS A 267 -4.82 -3.45 14.35
CA LYS A 267 -5.90 -3.45 15.35
C LYS A 267 -5.71 -2.35 16.39
N GLY A 268 -4.49 -2.21 16.94
CA GLY A 268 -4.18 -1.14 17.89
C GLY A 268 -4.36 0.27 17.29
N GLN A 269 -3.93 0.47 16.04
CA GLN A 269 -4.17 1.74 15.33
C GLN A 269 -5.65 2.02 15.12
N ALA A 270 -6.43 1.01 14.72
CA ALA A 270 -7.86 1.16 14.52
C ALA A 270 -8.59 1.52 15.82
N GLU A 271 -8.25 0.86 16.93
CA GLU A 271 -8.81 1.16 18.26
C GLU A 271 -8.49 2.59 18.71
N ALA A 272 -7.27 3.08 18.47
CA ALA A 272 -6.89 4.46 18.75
C ALA A 272 -7.71 5.47 17.94
N VAL A 273 -7.82 5.26 16.61
CA VAL A 273 -8.60 6.11 15.71
C VAL A 273 -10.08 6.15 16.13
N ILE A 274 -10.66 5.01 16.49
CA ILE A 274 -12.05 4.94 16.98
C ILE A 274 -12.21 5.77 18.26
N SER A 275 -11.26 5.64 19.20
CA SER A 275 -11.28 6.39 20.46
C SER A 275 -11.20 7.90 20.22
N GLU A 276 -10.23 8.36 19.43
CA GLU A 276 -10.07 9.79 19.09
C GLU A 276 -11.29 10.35 18.36
N THR A 277 -11.85 9.58 17.42
CA THR A 277 -13.06 9.97 16.69
C THR A 277 -14.25 10.13 17.64
N ASN A 278 -14.41 9.23 18.60
CA ASN A 278 -15.47 9.31 19.59
C ASN A 278 -15.31 10.53 20.51
N ILE A 279 -14.07 10.84 20.93
CA ILE A 279 -13.77 12.06 21.71
C ILE A 279 -14.12 13.31 20.90
N ALA A 280 -13.68 13.39 19.65
CA ALA A 280 -13.98 14.52 18.78
C ALA A 280 -15.49 14.69 18.54
N LYS A 281 -16.20 13.58 18.31
CA LYS A 281 -17.66 13.57 18.16
C LYS A 281 -18.35 14.09 19.42
N GLN A 282 -17.91 13.66 20.61
CA GLN A 282 -18.47 14.11 21.87
C GLN A 282 -18.21 15.61 22.09
N GLY A 283 -17.00 16.08 21.82
CA GLY A 283 -16.66 17.51 21.88
C GLY A 283 -17.50 18.36 20.92
N ALA A 284 -17.80 17.85 19.72
CA ALA A 284 -18.68 18.53 18.77
C ALA A 284 -20.14 18.61 19.26
N ILE A 285 -20.65 17.53 19.88
CA ILE A 285 -22.00 17.50 20.48
C ILE A 285 -22.09 18.53 21.63
N GLU A 286 -21.06 18.61 22.47
CA GLU A 286 -20.99 19.55 23.58
C GLU A 286 -20.92 21.00 23.08
N ALA A 287 -20.06 21.29 22.10
CA ALA A 287 -19.96 22.61 21.49
C ALA A 287 -21.29 23.06 20.85
N ALA A 288 -21.96 22.17 20.13
CA ALA A 288 -23.28 22.45 19.54
C ALA A 288 -24.34 22.73 20.61
N THR A 289 -24.31 21.98 21.71
CA THR A 289 -25.22 22.17 22.86
C THR A 289 -24.97 23.52 23.53
N ASN A 290 -23.70 23.88 23.75
CA ASN A 290 -23.31 25.17 24.33
C ASN A 290 -23.70 26.35 23.41
N ALA A 291 -23.45 26.23 22.10
CA ALA A 291 -23.85 27.24 21.12
C ALA A 291 -25.38 27.42 21.08
N LYS A 292 -26.14 26.32 21.13
CA LYS A 292 -27.60 26.37 21.24
C LYS A 292 -28.03 27.06 22.54
N SER A 293 -27.40 26.75 23.66
CA SER A 293 -27.68 27.41 24.95
C SER A 293 -27.53 28.92 24.84
N VAL A 294 -26.42 29.42 24.27
CA VAL A 294 -26.22 30.87 24.07
C VAL A 294 -27.22 31.45 23.07
N SER A 295 -27.53 30.74 21.99
CA SER A 295 -28.49 31.19 20.97
C SER A 295 -29.92 31.31 21.51
N ASP A 296 -30.35 30.40 22.38
CA ASP A 296 -31.70 30.42 22.99
C ASP A 296 -31.82 31.52 24.07
N HIS A 297 -30.70 32.13 24.50
CA HIS A 297 -30.62 33.12 25.57
C HIS A 297 -29.88 34.40 25.10
N PRO A 298 -30.47 35.20 24.19
CA PRO A 298 -29.85 36.43 23.69
C PRO A 298 -29.64 37.46 24.80
N GLY A 299 -28.55 38.23 24.69
CA GLY A 299 -28.27 39.32 25.63
C GLY A 299 -29.34 40.41 25.60
N TYR A 300 -29.55 41.06 26.74
CA TYR A 300 -30.55 42.12 26.90
C TYR A 300 -30.04 43.26 27.78
N ILE A 301 -30.75 44.39 27.77
CA ILE A 301 -30.46 45.55 28.62
C ILE A 301 -31.41 45.51 29.82
N GLY A 302 -30.86 45.47 31.03
CA GLY A 302 -31.64 45.48 32.26
C GLY A 302 -32.26 46.84 32.56
N PRO A 303 -33.21 46.91 33.52
CA PRO A 303 -33.82 48.17 33.96
C PRO A 303 -32.80 49.14 34.59
N ASP A 304 -31.61 48.66 34.95
CA ASP A 304 -30.47 49.42 35.44
C ASP A 304 -29.51 49.86 34.31
N TYR A 305 -29.92 49.73 33.04
CA TYR A 305 -29.19 50.07 31.82
C TYR A 305 -27.92 49.26 31.57
N HIS A 306 -27.63 48.24 32.36
CA HIS A 306 -26.47 47.38 32.12
C HIS A 306 -26.81 46.30 31.10
N VAL A 307 -25.82 45.90 30.30
CA VAL A 307 -25.94 44.78 29.37
C VAL A 307 -25.77 43.47 30.14
N TYR A 308 -26.69 42.54 29.95
CA TYR A 308 -26.67 41.19 30.50
C TYR A 308 -26.36 40.18 29.41
N THR A 309 -25.36 39.33 29.63
CA THR A 309 -24.93 38.27 28.70
C THR A 309 -25.12 36.90 29.32
N TRP A 310 -25.58 35.93 28.54
CA TRP A 310 -25.77 34.55 29.02
C TRP A 310 -24.43 33.83 29.25
N ASP A 311 -24.24 33.28 30.44
CA ASP A 311 -23.16 32.33 30.72
C ASP A 311 -23.71 30.90 30.63
N TYR A 312 -23.33 30.18 29.57
CA TYR A 312 -23.76 28.81 29.34
C TYR A 312 -23.17 27.80 30.33
N VAL A 313 -22.06 28.14 31.02
CA VAL A 313 -21.43 27.26 32.01
C VAL A 313 -22.23 27.27 33.32
N THR A 314 -22.66 28.44 33.76
CA THR A 314 -23.44 28.58 35.01
C THR A 314 -24.95 28.55 34.80
N GLY A 315 -25.43 28.65 33.55
CA GLY A 315 -26.86 28.69 33.23
C GLY A 315 -27.56 29.94 33.74
N ALA A 316 -26.88 31.10 33.72
CA ALA A 316 -27.40 32.35 34.24
C ALA A 316 -26.89 33.57 33.45
N TYR A 317 -27.66 34.66 33.45
CA TYR A 317 -27.21 35.94 32.89
C TYR A 317 -26.22 36.63 33.83
N LYS A 318 -25.07 37.01 33.28
CA LYS A 318 -24.06 37.84 33.95
C LYS A 318 -24.26 39.30 33.59
N LYS A 319 -24.32 40.16 34.60
CA LYS A 319 -24.30 41.61 34.46
C LYS A 319 -22.90 42.05 34.02
N THR A 320 -22.80 42.82 32.96
CA THR A 320 -21.54 43.41 32.49
C THR A 320 -21.39 44.85 32.99
N ASP A 321 -20.18 45.40 32.95
CA ASP A 321 -19.92 46.81 33.28
C ASP A 321 -20.33 47.78 32.15
N THR A 322 -20.82 47.26 31.02
CA THR A 322 -21.27 48.07 29.89
C THR A 322 -22.67 48.60 30.16
N ILE A 323 -22.80 49.93 30.13
CA ILE A 323 -24.07 50.64 30.35
C ILE A 323 -24.52 51.26 29.04
N LEU A 324 -25.70 50.87 28.54
CA LEU A 324 -26.33 51.44 27.34
C LEU A 324 -27.56 52.25 27.75
N ARG A 325 -27.37 53.55 27.97
CA ARG A 325 -28.47 54.48 28.24
C ARG A 325 -29.08 54.96 26.92
N PRO A 326 -30.42 54.93 26.76
CA PRO A 326 -31.08 55.31 25.51
C PRO A 326 -31.19 56.83 25.26
N GLU A 327 -30.77 57.68 26.21
CA GLU A 327 -30.87 59.13 26.05
C GLU A 327 -29.63 59.70 25.34
N GLY A 328 -29.86 60.39 24.21
CA GLY A 328 -28.81 61.16 23.54
C GLY A 328 -28.27 62.31 24.40
N PHE A 329 -27.11 62.85 24.06
CA PHE A 329 -26.49 63.96 24.80
C PHE A 329 -27.46 65.16 24.88
N SER A 330 -27.82 65.55 26.10
CA SER A 330 -28.68 66.71 26.37
C SER A 330 -28.25 67.40 27.66
N ILE A 331 -28.22 68.74 27.65
CA ILE A 331 -28.01 69.54 28.87
C ILE A 331 -29.33 69.57 29.64
N TYR A 332 -29.34 69.00 30.84
CA TYR A 332 -30.51 68.98 31.72
C TYR A 332 -30.84 70.35 32.28
N ARG A 333 -29.81 71.11 32.67
CA ARG A 333 -29.94 72.47 33.23
C ARG A 333 -28.65 73.26 33.05
N THR A 334 -28.80 74.58 32.97
CA THR A 334 -27.69 75.54 32.94
C THR A 334 -27.71 76.39 34.22
N TYR A 335 -26.55 76.65 34.81
CA TYR A 335 -26.38 77.42 36.04
C TYR A 335 -25.46 78.62 35.82
N ASN A 336 -25.69 79.71 36.57
CA ASN A 336 -24.89 80.93 36.44
C ASN A 336 -23.59 80.90 37.28
N SER A 337 -23.37 79.86 38.09
CA SER A 337 -22.14 79.64 38.86
C SER A 337 -22.05 78.20 39.36
N ILE A 338 -20.83 77.78 39.74
CA ILE A 338 -20.59 76.47 40.36
C ILE A 338 -21.34 76.33 41.69
N ASP A 339 -21.42 77.39 42.49
CA ASP A 339 -22.15 77.38 43.77
C ASP A 339 -23.64 77.14 43.58
N ALA A 340 -24.26 77.77 42.57
CA ALA A 340 -25.66 77.57 42.24
C ALA A 340 -25.93 76.14 41.75
N MET A 341 -25.01 75.57 40.97
CA MET A 341 -25.08 74.16 40.56
C MET A 341 -25.00 73.22 41.77
N ASN A 342 -24.00 73.40 42.64
CA ASN A 342 -23.79 72.54 43.81
C ASN A 342 -24.94 72.62 44.83
N ALA A 343 -25.56 73.80 44.99
CA ALA A 343 -26.74 73.96 45.84
C ALA A 343 -27.97 73.18 45.31
N ASP A 344 -28.04 72.90 44.00
CA ASP A 344 -29.15 72.24 43.33
C ASP A 344 -28.94 70.72 43.14
N LEU A 345 -27.91 70.14 43.79
CA LEU A 345 -27.50 68.73 43.64
C LEU A 345 -28.66 67.71 43.81
N ALA A 346 -29.58 67.98 44.74
CA ALA A 346 -30.71 67.10 45.03
C ALA A 346 -31.79 67.09 43.95
N ASN A 347 -31.83 68.10 43.07
CA ASN A 347 -32.85 68.28 42.04
C ASN A 347 -32.39 67.86 40.64
N VAL A 348 -31.12 67.47 40.49
CA VAL A 348 -30.56 66.91 39.25
C VAL A 348 -30.44 65.38 39.36
N PRO A 349 -31.12 64.61 38.50
CA PRO A 349 -30.99 63.16 38.47
C PRO A 349 -29.57 62.69 38.11
N GLU A 350 -29.15 61.56 38.68
CA GLU A 350 -27.85 60.94 38.39
C GLU A 350 -27.67 60.61 36.90
N GLY A 351 -26.50 60.95 36.36
CA GLY A 351 -26.10 60.80 34.97
C GLY A 351 -26.55 61.92 34.03
N LYS A 352 -27.21 62.97 34.52
CA LYS A 352 -27.59 64.14 33.71
C LYS A 352 -26.44 65.13 33.58
N PHE A 353 -26.29 65.71 32.38
CA PHE A 353 -25.29 66.75 32.08
C PHE A 353 -25.81 68.13 32.45
N VAL A 354 -24.97 68.98 33.03
CA VAL A 354 -25.28 70.38 33.36
C VAL A 354 -24.15 71.30 32.92
N LEU A 355 -24.49 72.54 32.58
CA LEU A 355 -23.55 73.53 32.03
C LEU A 355 -23.47 74.75 32.96
N ILE A 356 -22.26 75.28 33.18
CA ILE A 356 -22.08 76.61 33.76
C ILE A 356 -22.08 77.66 32.64
N ASN A 357 -22.96 78.65 32.73
CA ASN A 357 -23.00 79.82 31.86
C ASN A 357 -23.15 81.06 32.75
N THR A 358 -22.03 81.69 33.06
CA THR A 358 -21.93 82.91 33.85
C THR A 358 -22.38 84.16 33.08
N ASN A 359 -22.52 84.06 31.75
CA ASN A 359 -22.71 85.17 30.80
C ASN A 359 -21.55 86.18 30.78
N ASP A 360 -20.38 85.80 31.30
CA ASP A 360 -19.15 86.58 31.27
C ASP A 360 -18.03 85.73 30.69
N VAL A 361 -17.57 86.10 29.49
CA VAL A 361 -16.55 85.34 28.74
C VAL A 361 -15.17 85.40 29.38
N GLU A 362 -14.93 86.36 30.28
CA GLU A 362 -13.66 86.46 31.01
C GLU A 362 -13.70 85.67 32.33
N ASN A 363 -14.87 85.12 32.70
CA ASN A 363 -15.00 84.30 33.89
C ASN A 363 -14.43 82.89 33.63
N PRO A 364 -13.46 82.42 34.43
CA PRO A 364 -12.83 81.12 34.23
C PRO A 364 -13.77 79.92 34.41
N ASP A 365 -14.99 80.12 34.91
CA ASP A 365 -15.99 79.07 35.09
C ASP A 365 -17.05 79.03 33.97
N ASP A 366 -17.04 79.99 33.04
CA ASP A 366 -17.98 80.00 31.92
C ASP A 366 -17.77 78.78 31.00
N ALA A 367 -18.85 78.26 30.45
CA ALA A 367 -18.87 77.13 29.52
C ALA A 367 -18.31 75.79 30.05
N LYS A 368 -18.19 75.60 31.37
CA LYS A 368 -17.81 74.31 31.96
C LYS A 368 -18.97 73.30 32.00
N LEU A 369 -18.71 72.09 31.49
CA LEU A 369 -19.65 70.98 31.45
C LEU A 369 -19.38 70.00 32.61
N TYR A 370 -20.45 69.62 33.31
CA TYR A 370 -20.44 68.65 34.40
C TYR A 370 -21.45 67.53 34.16
N VAL A 371 -21.26 66.38 34.80
CA VAL A 371 -22.26 65.31 34.91
C VAL A 371 -22.59 65.04 36.37
N ARG A 372 -23.85 64.76 36.67
CA ARG A 372 -24.27 64.36 38.02
C ARG A 372 -23.81 62.93 38.30
N GLY A 373 -22.85 62.73 39.21
CA GLY A 373 -22.49 61.42 39.76
C GLY A 373 -23.47 60.97 40.85
N ALA A 374 -23.11 60.01 41.71
CA ALA A 374 -23.98 59.58 42.82
C ALA A 374 -24.03 60.64 43.95
N THR A 375 -22.88 61.18 44.35
CA THR A 375 -22.73 62.07 45.52
C THR A 375 -22.32 63.50 45.21
N SER A 376 -21.92 63.82 43.97
CA SER A 376 -21.48 65.15 43.57
C SER A 376 -21.71 65.40 42.06
N PHE A 377 -21.39 66.61 41.58
CA PHE A 377 -21.20 66.88 40.15
C PHE A 377 -19.73 66.63 39.79
N GLU A 378 -19.50 65.82 38.76
CA GLU A 378 -18.19 65.51 38.24
C GLU A 378 -17.91 66.41 37.04
N TYR A 379 -16.80 67.12 37.08
CA TYR A 379 -16.34 67.96 35.97
C TYR A 379 -15.93 67.09 34.79
N LEU A 380 -16.40 67.43 33.60
CA LEU A 380 -16.06 66.71 32.37
C LEU A 380 -15.07 67.48 31.51
N VAL A 381 -15.46 68.69 31.09
CA VAL A 381 -14.70 69.47 30.12
C VAL A 381 -15.06 70.94 30.19
N ASP A 382 -14.08 71.78 29.89
CA ASP A 382 -14.23 73.21 29.71
C ASP A 382 -14.35 73.51 28.20
N MET A 383 -15.44 74.15 27.81
CA MET A 383 -15.70 74.53 26.42
C MET A 383 -15.36 76.01 26.13
N SER A 384 -14.84 76.76 27.10
CA SER A 384 -14.50 78.18 26.96
C SER A 384 -13.42 78.45 25.91
N GLY A 385 -12.58 77.45 25.60
CA GLY A 385 -11.49 77.56 24.62
C GLY A 385 -11.91 77.69 23.14
N ALA A 386 -13.20 77.62 22.80
CA ALA A 386 -13.66 77.60 21.39
C ALA A 386 -14.20 78.95 20.85
N ILE A 387 -14.14 80.05 21.62
CA ILE A 387 -14.57 81.38 21.17
C ILE A 387 -13.38 82.30 20.85
N GLY A 388 -12.97 82.29 19.58
CA GLY A 388 -12.48 83.43 18.80
C GLY A 388 -11.36 84.33 19.37
N PHE A 389 -10.14 84.14 18.85
CA PHE A 389 -8.98 85.04 18.88
C PHE A 389 -9.30 86.55 19.03
N THR A 390 -9.10 87.13 20.22
CA THR A 390 -8.98 88.59 20.37
C THR A 390 -7.51 89.00 20.35
N GLY A 391 -6.90 88.96 19.17
CA GLY A 391 -5.56 89.52 18.96
C GLY A 391 -5.55 91.02 19.27
N LYS A 392 -4.73 91.44 20.25
CA LYS A 392 -4.57 92.86 20.62
C LYS A 392 -3.91 93.63 19.46
N THR A 393 -4.40 94.84 19.17
CA THR A 393 -3.96 95.64 18.01
C THR A 393 -2.83 96.60 18.42
N PRO A 394 -1.58 96.45 17.94
CA PRO A 394 -0.49 97.32 18.35
C PRO A 394 -0.70 98.77 17.90
N GLY A 395 -0.46 99.73 18.79
CA GLY A 395 -0.53 101.17 18.50
C GLY A 395 0.87 101.78 18.32
N PHE A 396 1.02 102.70 17.36
CA PHE A 396 2.28 103.40 17.10
C PHE A 396 2.12 104.91 17.28
N THR A 397 3.12 105.52 17.91
CA THR A 397 3.22 106.98 18.10
C THR A 397 4.60 107.48 17.72
N ILE A 398 4.71 108.75 17.35
CA ILE A 398 6.01 109.37 17.09
C ILE A 398 6.65 109.75 18.44
N GLY A 399 7.87 109.28 18.66
CA GLY A 399 8.69 109.57 19.83
C GLY A 399 9.56 110.82 19.61
N THR A 400 10.86 110.72 19.84
CA THR A 400 11.79 111.85 19.65
C THR A 400 12.19 112.03 18.19
N VAL A 401 12.37 113.29 17.77
CA VAL A 401 12.93 113.65 16.46
C VAL A 401 14.16 114.54 16.69
N THR A 402 15.35 114.07 16.31
CA THR A 402 16.62 114.78 16.55
C THR A 402 17.47 114.91 15.28
N GLU A 403 18.32 115.94 15.22
CA GLU A 403 19.27 116.13 14.11
C GLU A 403 20.54 115.31 14.36
N GLY A 404 20.99 114.54 13.37
CA GLY A 404 22.18 113.68 13.48
C GLY A 404 22.94 113.46 12.17
N ALA A 405 24.18 112.97 12.28
CA ALA A 405 25.07 112.79 11.12
C ALA A 405 24.61 111.68 10.14
N VAL A 406 23.77 110.75 10.62
CA VAL A 406 23.18 109.66 9.84
C VAL A 406 21.66 109.69 10.07
N THR A 407 20.88 109.43 9.02
CA THR A 407 19.42 109.32 9.15
C THR A 407 19.05 107.91 9.56
N ASP A 408 18.29 107.76 10.64
CA ASP A 408 17.93 106.47 11.22
C ASP A 408 16.55 106.51 11.91
N VAL A 409 15.90 105.36 12.00
CA VAL A 409 14.64 105.16 12.72
C VAL A 409 14.75 103.96 13.65
N THR A 410 14.39 104.16 14.91
CA THR A 410 14.34 103.08 15.91
C THR A 410 12.94 102.96 16.50
N ILE A 411 12.59 101.74 16.88
CA ILE A 411 11.36 101.45 17.62
C ILE A 411 11.69 101.20 19.09
N SER A 412 10.92 101.81 19.99
CA SER A 412 11.03 101.60 21.44
C SER A 412 9.66 101.35 22.06
N GLU A 413 9.61 100.53 23.10
CA GLU A 413 8.37 100.24 23.83
C GLU A 413 7.81 101.49 24.52
N ASN A 414 6.48 101.61 24.52
CA ASN A 414 5.76 102.72 25.13
C ASN A 414 4.61 102.23 26.03
N GLY A 415 4.77 101.05 26.63
CA GLY A 415 3.79 100.44 27.51
C GLY A 415 2.56 99.89 26.76
N THR A 416 1.43 99.85 27.45
CA THR A 416 0.18 99.23 26.97
C THR A 416 -0.98 100.19 27.22
N ASP A 417 -1.97 100.23 26.33
CA ASP A 417 -3.20 101.01 26.55
C ASP A 417 -4.13 100.32 27.59
N PRO A 418 -5.22 100.99 28.04
CA PRO A 418 -6.17 100.42 29.00
C PRO A 418 -6.84 99.12 28.55
N ASP A 419 -6.86 98.84 27.23
CA ASP A 419 -7.47 97.65 26.63
C ASP A 419 -6.45 96.51 26.47
N GLY A 420 -5.21 96.70 26.91
CA GLY A 420 -4.16 95.69 26.86
C GLY A 420 -3.39 95.63 25.53
N ASN A 421 -3.54 96.63 24.66
CA ASN A 421 -2.80 96.70 23.40
C ASN A 421 -1.39 97.29 23.57
N PRO A 422 -0.34 96.65 23.02
CA PRO A 422 1.03 97.17 23.14
C PRO A 422 1.21 98.45 22.33
N LEU A 423 1.80 99.47 22.96
CA LEU A 423 2.11 100.76 22.35
C LEU A 423 3.60 100.87 22.08
N TYR A 424 3.96 101.37 20.90
CA TYR A 424 5.34 101.61 20.49
C TYR A 424 5.56 103.06 20.08
N LYS A 425 6.81 103.52 20.24
CA LYS A 425 7.31 104.82 19.79
C LYS A 425 8.30 104.63 18.66
N LEU A 426 8.10 105.37 17.57
CA LEU A 426 9.07 105.50 16.47
C LEU A 426 9.91 106.76 16.71
N ASN A 427 11.20 106.59 16.95
CA ASN A 427 12.14 107.69 17.16
C ASN A 427 12.96 107.91 15.89
N PHE A 428 13.09 109.16 15.47
CA PHE A 428 13.76 109.56 14.23
C PHE A 428 15.03 110.34 14.53
N VAL A 429 16.12 109.97 13.88
CA VAL A 429 17.31 110.81 13.71
C VAL A 429 17.33 111.24 12.26
N LEU A 430 17.25 112.54 11.98
CA LEU A 430 17.22 113.06 10.60
C LEU A 430 18.48 113.87 10.32
N ARG A 431 19.08 113.67 9.13
CA ARG A 431 20.17 114.51 8.65
C ARG A 431 19.62 115.69 7.85
N ARG A 432 20.29 116.84 7.93
CA ARG A 432 20.00 117.98 7.05
C ARG A 432 20.55 117.68 5.65
N GLY A 433 19.68 117.70 4.63
CA GLY A 433 20.09 117.44 3.25
C GLY A 433 21.09 118.47 2.72
N PRO A 434 21.79 118.21 1.60
CA PRO A 434 22.83 119.08 1.04
C PRO A 434 22.38 120.53 0.75
N GLN A 435 21.08 120.80 0.71
CA GLN A 435 20.47 122.12 0.49
C GLN A 435 19.55 122.58 1.63
N GLY A 436 19.58 121.94 2.81
CA GLY A 436 18.74 122.33 3.95
C GLY A 436 17.30 121.81 3.94
N PHE A 437 16.90 121.02 2.95
CA PHE A 437 15.57 120.42 2.90
C PHE A 437 15.42 119.24 3.87
N THR A 438 14.25 119.16 4.50
CA THR A 438 13.82 117.99 5.29
C THR A 438 13.54 116.82 4.35
N PRO A 439 14.06 115.61 4.62
CA PRO A 439 13.76 114.43 3.80
C PRO A 439 12.29 114.03 3.91
N VAL A 440 11.77 113.37 2.87
CA VAL A 440 10.40 112.83 2.83
C VAL A 440 10.44 111.37 3.23
N VAL A 441 9.64 110.99 4.22
CA VAL A 441 9.50 109.59 4.66
C VAL A 441 8.14 109.07 4.25
N GLU A 442 8.13 107.94 3.56
CA GLU A 442 6.93 107.23 3.11
C GLU A 442 6.86 105.85 3.79
N ILE A 443 5.65 105.35 4.04
CA ILE A 443 5.47 104.00 4.55
C ILE A 443 5.64 103.01 3.39
N GLY A 444 6.52 102.03 3.58
CA GLY A 444 6.73 100.93 2.65
C GLY A 444 5.85 99.72 3.00
N THR A 445 6.44 98.53 3.09
CA THR A 445 5.71 97.29 3.40
C THR A 445 5.52 97.10 4.90
N VAL A 446 4.35 96.57 5.28
CA VAL A 446 4.08 96.08 6.63
C VAL A 446 3.92 94.56 6.55
N THR A 447 4.82 93.81 7.19
CA THR A 447 4.87 92.34 7.12
C THR A 447 4.55 91.73 8.48
N THR A 448 3.77 90.64 8.50
CA THR A 448 3.54 89.87 9.73
C THR A 448 4.70 88.90 9.99
N GLY A 449 5.39 89.06 11.11
CA GLY A 449 6.52 88.22 11.56
C GLY A 449 6.09 86.98 12.34
N LEU A 450 7.08 86.13 12.67
CA LEU A 450 6.86 84.91 13.46
C LEU A 450 6.47 85.23 14.91
N PRO A 451 5.69 84.36 15.58
CA PRO A 451 5.42 84.50 17.00
C PRO A 451 6.66 84.56 17.87
N GLY A 452 6.63 85.41 18.90
CA GLY A 452 7.72 85.57 19.88
C GLY A 452 8.94 86.37 19.39
N THR A 453 8.91 86.89 18.16
CA THR A 453 10.00 87.76 17.64
C THR A 453 9.74 89.23 17.96
N PRO A 454 10.78 90.07 18.13
CA PRO A 454 10.58 91.50 18.35
C PRO A 454 10.05 92.20 17.10
N ALA A 455 9.25 93.25 17.28
CA ALA A 455 8.88 94.15 16.17
C ALA A 455 10.13 94.86 15.65
N SER A 456 10.26 94.97 14.34
CA SER A 456 11.42 95.60 13.71
C SER A 456 11.01 96.59 12.63
N VAL A 457 11.94 97.50 12.35
CA VAL A 457 11.77 98.58 11.39
C VAL A 457 13.01 98.68 10.52
N GLU A 458 12.82 98.89 9.23
CA GLU A 458 13.90 99.06 8.26
C GLU A 458 13.68 100.35 7.48
N PHE A 459 14.76 101.13 7.33
CA PHE A 459 14.73 102.44 6.71
C PHE A 459 15.59 102.45 5.44
N ILE A 460 14.95 102.51 4.28
CA ILE A 460 15.61 102.32 2.98
C ILE A 460 15.53 103.61 2.15
N GLN A 461 16.64 104.05 1.56
CA GLN A 461 16.64 105.21 0.68
C GLN A 461 15.87 104.90 -0.61
N ASN A 462 14.87 105.74 -0.94
CA ASN A 462 13.95 105.58 -2.05
C ASN A 462 14.05 106.74 -3.06
N GLY A 463 15.27 107.11 -3.43
CA GLY A 463 15.55 108.15 -4.43
C GLY A 463 15.38 109.59 -3.91
N GLN A 464 15.08 110.51 -4.84
CA GLN A 464 14.85 111.94 -4.57
C GLN A 464 13.55 112.42 -5.24
N THR A 465 12.90 113.44 -4.68
CA THR A 465 11.79 114.14 -5.34
C THR A 465 12.31 114.96 -6.53
N GLU A 466 11.42 115.39 -7.44
CA GLU A 466 11.78 116.29 -8.56
C GLU A 466 12.41 117.62 -8.09
N GLU A 467 12.12 118.03 -6.85
CA GLU A 467 12.71 119.20 -6.18
C GLU A 467 14.07 118.90 -5.48
N GLY A 468 14.59 117.68 -5.58
CA GLY A 468 15.88 117.27 -5.00
C GLY A 468 15.85 116.88 -3.51
N ARG A 469 14.67 116.62 -2.92
CA ARG A 469 14.58 116.16 -1.51
C ARG A 469 14.79 114.65 -1.44
N GLU A 470 15.59 114.17 -0.49
CA GLU A 470 15.81 112.73 -0.27
C GLU A 470 14.51 112.05 0.20
N LYS A 471 14.14 110.92 -0.44
CA LYS A 471 12.99 110.09 -0.05
C LYS A 471 13.47 108.81 0.63
N TYR A 472 12.73 108.36 1.63
CA TYR A 472 12.99 107.10 2.34
C TYR A 472 11.70 106.31 2.53
N LEU A 473 11.81 104.98 2.47
CA LEU A 473 10.75 104.04 2.82
C LEU A 473 10.98 103.47 4.21
N LEU A 474 9.89 103.45 4.98
CA LEU A 474 9.82 102.83 6.29
C LEU A 474 9.08 101.50 6.19
N ASN A 475 9.80 100.38 6.25
CA ASN A 475 9.21 99.05 6.30
C ASN A 475 9.09 98.59 7.76
N LEU A 476 7.96 97.94 8.10
CA LEU A 476 7.71 97.42 9.43
C LEU A 476 7.49 95.91 9.38
N THR A 477 8.06 95.19 10.36
CA THR A 477 7.68 93.80 10.65
C THR A 477 7.04 93.71 12.02
N ILE A 478 5.79 93.25 12.06
CA ILE A 478 4.98 93.12 13.28
C ILE A 478 4.79 91.63 13.57
N PRO A 479 5.28 91.08 14.69
CA PRO A 479 5.17 89.65 15.01
C PRO A 479 3.72 89.21 15.23
N ARG A 480 3.41 87.97 14.84
CA ARG A 480 2.13 87.31 15.20
C ARG A 480 2.11 86.99 16.70
N GLY A 481 0.93 86.89 17.32
CA GLY A 481 0.80 86.37 18.69
C GLY A 481 1.22 84.90 18.82
N ASN A 482 1.65 84.51 20.02
CA ASN A 482 2.00 83.12 20.34
C ASN A 482 0.78 82.18 20.22
N PRO A 483 0.96 80.93 19.72
CA PRO A 483 -0.12 79.93 19.74
C PRO A 483 -0.52 79.58 21.18
N GLY A 484 -1.82 79.33 21.40
CA GLY A 484 -2.34 78.86 22.70
C GLY A 484 -1.98 77.39 22.97
N THR A 485 -2.01 77.00 24.26
CA THR A 485 -1.74 75.64 24.73
C THR A 485 -2.79 74.64 24.22
N GLY A 486 -2.36 73.55 23.58
CA GLY A 486 -3.23 72.47 23.09
C GLY A 486 -3.16 72.19 21.57
N ASN A 487 -2.39 72.99 20.82
CA ASN A 487 -2.18 72.76 19.38
C ASN A 487 -0.93 71.91 19.14
N VAL A 488 -1.04 70.87 18.29
CA VAL A 488 0.13 70.17 17.73
C VAL A 488 0.60 70.96 16.50
N SER A 489 1.83 71.47 16.55
CA SER A 489 2.42 72.23 15.44
C SER A 489 3.37 71.30 14.66
N ALA A 490 3.16 71.19 13.36
CA ALA A 490 4.10 70.51 12.47
C ALA A 490 4.44 71.41 11.29
N LEU A 491 5.73 71.66 11.09
CA LEU A 491 6.23 72.36 9.91
C LEU A 491 6.03 71.43 8.70
N GLY A 492 4.97 71.68 7.93
CA GLY A 492 4.52 70.80 6.85
C GLY A 492 5.45 70.80 5.63
N THR A 493 6.38 69.85 5.58
CA THR A 493 7.00 69.39 4.32
C THR A 493 6.85 67.87 4.23
N GLY A 494 6.19 67.36 3.17
CA GLY A 494 6.10 65.92 2.87
C GLY A 494 4.80 65.19 3.23
N LEU A 495 3.80 65.87 3.80
CA LEU A 495 2.48 65.29 4.05
C LEU A 495 1.63 65.24 2.78
N VAL A 496 1.11 64.06 2.44
CA VAL A 496 0.29 63.83 1.24
C VAL A 496 -1.17 63.62 1.61
N ALA A 497 -2.07 64.35 0.96
CA ALA A 497 -3.50 64.22 1.17
C ALA A 497 -3.99 62.79 0.85
N GLY A 498 -4.85 62.24 1.73
CA GLY A 498 -5.44 60.90 1.57
C GLY A 498 -4.61 59.75 2.15
N LYS A 499 -3.41 60.02 2.68
CA LYS A 499 -2.60 59.04 3.40
C LYS A 499 -2.77 59.16 4.90
N MET A 500 -2.61 58.04 5.61
CA MET A 500 -2.61 57.99 7.08
C MET A 500 -1.20 58.13 7.61
N TYR A 501 -1.04 58.86 8.71
CA TYR A 501 0.25 59.07 9.37
C TYR A 501 0.10 58.92 10.88
N LEU A 502 1.09 58.34 11.56
CA LEU A 502 1.21 58.37 13.02
C LEU A 502 2.04 59.59 13.44
N PHE A 503 1.58 60.29 14.48
CA PHE A 503 2.36 61.32 15.14
C PHE A 503 3.31 60.70 16.16
N VAL A 504 4.60 61.01 16.04
CA VAL A 504 5.66 60.57 16.94
C VAL A 504 6.25 61.82 17.63
N PRO A 505 5.95 62.05 18.92
CA PRO A 505 6.52 63.18 19.65
C PRO A 505 8.04 63.01 19.77
N GLY A 506 8.78 64.12 19.66
CA GLY A 506 10.25 64.08 19.70
C GLY A 506 10.82 63.74 21.08
N ILE A 507 10.08 64.08 22.14
CA ILE A 507 10.35 63.74 23.55
C ILE A 507 9.00 63.59 24.28
N ASP A 508 9.03 62.97 25.46
CA ASP A 508 7.84 62.83 26.30
C ASP A 508 7.19 64.18 26.61
N ASN A 509 5.86 64.24 26.53
CA ASN A 509 5.02 65.44 26.72
C ASN A 509 5.28 66.59 25.73
N SER A 510 5.94 66.33 24.60
CA SER A 510 6.12 67.33 23.54
C SER A 510 4.89 67.46 22.64
N THR A 511 4.54 68.70 22.29
CA THR A 511 3.58 69.02 21.22
C THR A 511 4.27 69.21 19.86
N ASP A 512 5.60 69.09 19.81
CA ASP A 512 6.43 69.07 18.62
C ASP A 512 6.92 67.64 18.33
N GLY A 513 6.79 67.19 17.08
CA GLY A 513 7.12 65.83 16.66
C GLY A 513 7.11 65.64 15.14
N ALA A 514 7.31 64.40 14.70
CA ALA A 514 7.31 64.02 13.28
C ALA A 514 6.10 63.15 12.93
N PHE A 515 5.65 63.22 11.68
CA PHE A 515 4.63 62.33 11.13
C PHE A 515 5.27 61.23 10.29
N VAL A 516 4.90 59.97 10.56
CA VAL A 516 5.38 58.78 9.84
C VAL A 516 4.22 58.13 9.11
N GLU A 517 4.36 57.82 7.82
CA GLU A 517 3.29 57.19 7.02
C GLU A 517 2.90 55.82 7.61
N TYR A 518 1.60 55.63 7.84
CA TYR A 518 1.07 54.35 8.29
C TYR A 518 0.80 53.45 7.08
N VAL A 519 1.47 52.29 7.05
CA VAL A 519 1.21 51.23 6.08
C VAL A 519 0.44 50.12 6.78
N VAL A 520 -0.76 49.80 6.27
CA VAL A 520 -1.55 48.66 6.75
C VAL A 520 -0.75 47.37 6.53
N PRO A 521 -0.57 46.50 7.54
CA PRO A 521 0.07 45.20 7.33
C PRO A 521 -0.87 44.30 6.52
N ASP A 522 -0.62 44.15 5.22
CA ASP A 522 -1.31 43.18 4.36
C ASP A 522 -0.40 41.98 4.07
N ASN A 523 -0.93 40.76 4.27
CA ASN A 523 -0.93 39.69 3.25
C ASN A 523 -1.31 38.32 3.83
N PHE A 524 -2.60 38.00 3.84
CA PHE A 524 -3.03 36.61 3.65
C PHE A 524 -3.48 36.47 2.19
N PRO A 525 -2.73 35.77 1.31
CA PRO A 525 -3.16 35.57 -0.07
C PRO A 525 -4.41 34.69 -0.11
N GLU A 526 -5.39 35.12 -0.92
CA GLU A 526 -6.66 34.46 -1.18
C GLU A 526 -6.46 33.03 -1.74
N ALA A 527 -7.42 32.13 -1.50
CA ALA A 527 -7.36 30.76 -2.02
C ALA A 527 -7.38 30.72 -3.56
N PRO A 528 -6.79 29.68 -4.20
CA PRO A 528 -6.88 29.48 -5.64
C PRO A 528 -8.34 29.48 -6.13
N GLN A 529 -8.66 30.28 -7.14
CA GLN A 529 -10.02 30.39 -7.71
C GLN A 529 -10.26 29.41 -8.86
N ASP A 530 -10.05 28.12 -8.62
CA ASP A 530 -10.22 27.05 -9.62
C ASP A 530 -11.45 26.15 -9.36
N GLY A 531 -12.31 26.55 -8.42
CA GLY A 531 -13.55 25.85 -8.08
C GLY A 531 -13.37 24.64 -7.16
N LYS A 532 -12.17 24.44 -6.60
CA LYS A 532 -11.87 23.39 -5.62
C LYS A 532 -11.84 23.96 -4.21
N THR A 533 -12.04 23.09 -3.21
CA THR A 533 -12.02 23.48 -1.80
C THR A 533 -10.60 23.36 -1.25
N TYR A 534 -10.11 24.37 -0.54
CA TYR A 534 -8.76 24.37 0.05
C TYR A 534 -8.78 24.58 1.56
N GLY A 535 -7.82 23.98 2.26
CA GLY A 535 -7.48 24.27 3.65
C GLY A 535 -6.08 24.88 3.76
N ARG A 536 -5.84 25.67 4.82
CA ARG A 536 -4.51 26.22 5.14
C ARG A 536 -3.71 25.22 5.98
N LYS A 537 -2.49 24.91 5.56
CA LYS A 537 -1.52 24.13 6.34
C LYS A 537 -0.15 24.84 6.28
N ASP A 538 0.40 25.20 7.44
CA ASP A 538 1.74 25.83 7.58
C ASP A 538 1.99 27.07 6.70
N GLY A 539 0.95 27.84 6.40
CA GLY A 539 1.09 29.05 5.59
C GLY A 539 0.89 28.85 4.09
N GLU A 540 0.61 27.62 3.62
CA GLU A 540 0.31 27.30 2.22
C GLU A 540 -1.12 26.73 2.05
N TRP A 541 -1.64 26.80 0.82
CA TRP A 541 -2.95 26.26 0.44
C TRP A 541 -2.83 24.79 0.02
N SER A 542 -3.70 23.92 0.57
CA SER A 542 -3.78 22.49 0.22
C SER A 542 -5.20 22.11 -0.21
N GLU A 543 -5.34 21.43 -1.35
CA GLU A 543 -6.64 21.00 -1.91
C GLU A 543 -7.29 19.92 -1.04
N VAL A 544 -8.60 20.04 -0.80
CA VAL A 544 -9.45 19.11 -0.07
C VAL A 544 -10.34 18.38 -1.08
N ASN A 545 -9.90 17.20 -1.50
CA ASN A 545 -10.63 16.37 -2.48
C ASN A 545 -11.93 15.82 -1.87
N SER A 546 -13.06 16.36 -2.32
CA SER A 546 -14.40 15.87 -2.00
C SER A 546 -14.81 14.76 -2.97
N ALA A 547 -14.09 13.65 -2.99
CA ALA A 547 -14.52 12.42 -3.66
C ALA A 547 -14.06 11.23 -2.82
N GLY A 548 -15.03 10.63 -2.13
CA GLY A 548 -14.85 9.32 -1.53
C GLY A 548 -14.49 8.30 -2.62
N ASN A 549 -13.33 7.69 -2.48
CA ASN A 549 -13.09 6.35 -2.97
C ASN A 549 -12.49 5.55 -1.82
N MET A 550 -13.34 5.22 -0.83
CA MET A 550 -13.14 4.01 -0.04
C MET A 550 -13.57 2.87 -0.94
N ASP A 551 -12.61 2.27 -1.64
CA ASP A 551 -12.81 0.96 -2.24
C ASP A 551 -12.91 -0.07 -1.11
N GLY A 552 -14.05 -0.76 -1.03
CA GLY A 552 -14.32 -1.80 -0.05
C GLY A 552 -15.05 -1.36 1.23
N GLY A 553 -16.31 -0.93 1.12
CA GLY A 553 -17.15 -0.74 2.31
C GLY A 553 -18.55 -0.29 1.99
N THR A 554 -19.49 -1.22 2.07
CA THR A 554 -20.95 -1.10 1.86
C THR A 554 -21.55 0.28 2.15
N ALA A 555 -22.21 0.85 1.14
CA ALA A 555 -23.08 2.01 1.28
C ALA A 555 -24.19 1.74 2.30
N PHE A 556 -24.20 2.49 3.41
CA PHE A 556 -25.34 2.55 4.31
C PHE A 556 -26.33 3.58 3.79
N SER A 557 -27.38 3.12 3.12
CA SER A 557 -28.61 3.89 2.94
C SER A 557 -29.33 3.99 4.27
N VAL A 558 -29.53 5.22 4.76
CA VAL A 558 -30.44 5.48 5.89
C VAL A 558 -31.87 5.38 5.37
N TYR A 559 -32.53 4.25 5.64
CA TYR A 559 -33.98 4.18 5.74
C TYR A 559 -34.32 3.58 7.09
N GLY A 560 -35.16 4.30 7.85
CA GLY A 560 -35.38 4.07 9.27
C GLY A 560 -35.99 2.71 9.61
N GLY A 561 -35.68 2.24 10.83
CA GLY A 561 -36.37 1.13 11.47
C GLY A 561 -35.43 0.21 12.26
N ALA A 562 -35.37 0.43 13.57
CA ALA A 562 -35.00 -0.50 14.65
C ALA A 562 -33.71 -1.34 14.54
N LEU A 563 -32.73 -1.00 15.39
CA LEU A 563 -31.69 -1.92 15.85
C LEU A 563 -32.33 -3.00 16.74
N VAL A 564 -32.30 -4.25 16.29
CA VAL A 564 -32.45 -5.43 17.16
C VAL A 564 -31.09 -6.10 17.25
N MET A 565 -30.48 -6.01 18.43
CA MET A 565 -29.36 -6.88 18.79
C MET A 565 -29.94 -8.26 19.09
N ASP A 566 -29.48 -9.29 18.38
CA ASP A 566 -29.61 -10.66 18.85
C ASP A 566 -28.22 -11.29 18.95
N GLY A 567 -27.92 -11.82 20.13
CA GLY A 567 -26.66 -12.45 20.47
C GLY A 567 -26.68 -13.91 20.06
N GLY A 568 -25.87 -14.27 19.08
CA GLY A 568 -25.64 -15.66 18.68
C GLY A 568 -24.29 -16.16 19.14
N ASN A 569 -24.28 -16.89 20.25
CA ASN A 569 -23.19 -17.76 20.68
C ASN A 569 -23.14 -18.99 19.76
N ALA A 570 -21.98 -19.37 19.24
CA ALA A 570 -21.81 -20.64 18.54
C ALA A 570 -20.44 -21.25 18.86
N ASN A 571 -20.46 -22.19 19.81
CA ASN A 571 -19.61 -23.37 19.76
C ASN A 571 -20.29 -24.37 18.82
N ASP A 572 -19.62 -24.73 17.74
CA ASP A 572 -19.44 -26.11 17.25
C ASP A 572 -18.36 -26.12 16.15
#